data_AF-A0A959I1Q0-F1
#
_entry.id   AF-A0A959I1Q0-F1
#
_cell.length_a   1.000
_cell.length_b   1.000
_cell.length_c   1.000
_cell.angle_alpha   90.00
_cell.angle_beta   90.00
_cell.angle_gamma   90.00
#
_symmetry.space_group_name_H-M   'P 1'
#
loop_
_entity.id
_entity.type
_entity.pdbx_description
1 polymer ?
#
loop_
_entity_poly.entity_id
_entity_poly.type
_entity_poly.pdbx_seq_one_letter_code
_entity_poly.pdbx_strand_id
1 'polypeptide(L)' 'VLDNIPDGDRAVLLMKYQDGMSIRDIAEILDKTESAIKMKLKRAKAKAQETKNELFKEQPI' A
#
# COMPACT_ATOMS: atom_id res chain seq x y z
N VAL A 1 11.11 -2.69 -4.04
CA VAL A 1 9.82 -2.04 -4.41
C VAL A 1 9.06 -1.57 -3.17
N LEU A 2 8.81 -2.43 -2.18
CA LEU A 2 8.11 -2.06 -0.94
C LEU A 2 8.92 -1.16 0.01
N ASP A 3 10.26 -1.17 -0.05
CA ASP A 3 11.12 -0.36 0.82
C ASP A 3 11.20 1.13 0.43
N ASN A 4 10.65 1.49 -0.75
CA ASN A 4 10.53 2.89 -1.20
C ASN A 4 9.14 3.48 -0.94
N ILE A 5 8.27 2.73 -0.25
CA ILE A 5 6.93 3.17 0.15
C ILE A 5 7.02 3.63 1.61
N PRO A 6 6.43 4.78 1.98
CA PRO A 6 6.38 5.21 3.37
C PRO A 6 5.81 4.11 4.28
N ASP A 7 6.38 3.92 5.47
CA ASP A 7 6.01 2.82 6.38
C ASP A 7 4.52 2.74 6.68
N GLY A 8 3.88 3.91 6.83
CA GLY A 8 2.44 4.02 7.08
C GLY A 8 1.55 3.64 5.89
N ASP A 9 2.08 3.55 4.67
CA ASP A 9 1.38 3.11 3.46
C ASP A 9 1.66 1.61 3.20
N ARG A 10 2.87 1.15 3.51
CA ARG A 10 3.24 -0.28 3.51
C ARG A 10 2.40 -1.07 4.51
N ALA A 11 2.20 -0.56 5.72
CA ALA A 11 1.41 -1.24 6.76
C ALA A 11 -0.03 -1.56 6.28
N VAL A 12 -0.69 -0.60 5.63
CA VAL A 12 -2.06 -0.77 5.13
C VAL A 12 -2.14 -1.80 4.00
N LEU A 13 -1.11 -1.89 3.15
CA LEU A 13 -1.04 -2.92 2.11
C LEU A 13 -0.91 -4.33 2.70
N LEU A 14 -0.02 -4.52 3.68
CA LEU A 14 0.17 -5.81 4.35
C LEU A 14 -1.12 -6.24 5.06
N MET A 15 -1.66 -5.35 5.87
CA MET A 15 -2.94 -5.56 6.55
C MET A 15 -4.08 -5.94 5.59
N LYS A 16 -4.15 -5.32 4.41
CA LYS A 16 -5.21 -5.58 3.44
C LYS A 16 -5.01 -6.88 2.65
N TYR A 17 -3.79 -7.15 2.19
CA TYR A 17 -3.51 -8.19 1.21
C TYR A 17 -2.85 -9.44 1.81
N GLN A 18 -2.05 -9.28 2.84
CA GLN A 18 -1.39 -10.38 3.54
C GLN A 18 -2.28 -10.91 4.67
N ASP A 19 -2.83 -10.01 5.49
CA ASP A 19 -3.66 -10.38 6.65
C ASP A 19 -5.16 -10.49 6.30
N GLY A 20 -5.54 -10.08 5.08
CA GLY A 20 -6.90 -10.21 4.56
C GLY A 20 -7.95 -9.30 5.22
N MET A 21 -7.54 -8.30 6.01
CA MET A 21 -8.46 -7.46 6.78
C MET A 21 -9.35 -6.57 5.90
N SER A 22 -10.53 -6.20 6.40
CA SER A 22 -11.38 -5.23 5.72
C SER A 22 -10.85 -3.80 5.88
N ILE A 23 -11.28 -2.88 5.02
CA ILE A 23 -10.87 -1.46 5.15
C ILE A 23 -11.37 -0.88 6.49
N ARG A 24 -12.52 -1.36 6.96
CA ARG A 24 -13.12 -0.96 8.23
C ARG A 24 -12.26 -1.42 9.41
N ASP A 25 -11.84 -2.68 9.44
CA ASP A 25 -11.01 -3.22 10.52
C ASP A 25 -9.66 -2.48 10.59
N ILE A 26 -9.06 -2.20 9.43
CA ILE A 26 -7.82 -1.41 9.33
C ILE A 26 -8.04 0.02 9.85
N ALA A 27 -9.18 0.62 9.53
CA ALA A 27 -9.53 1.96 9.98
C ALA A 27 -9.70 2.01 11.51
N GLU A 28 -10.35 1.01 12.09
CA GLU A 28 -10.51 0.86 13.54
C GLU A 28 -9.16 0.60 14.25
N ILE A 29 -8.31 -0.30 13.73
CA ILE A 29 -6.99 -0.60 14.29
C ILE A 29 -6.05 0.61 14.28
N LEU A 30 -6.09 1.41 13.20
CA LEU A 30 -5.20 2.56 13.03
C LEU A 30 -5.79 3.86 13.57
N ASP A 31 -6.98 3.82 14.18
CA ASP A 31 -7.75 4.96 14.65
C ASP A 31 -7.86 6.06 13.57
N LYS A 32 -8.37 5.66 12.40
CA LYS A 32 -8.55 6.52 11.22
C LYS A 32 -9.91 6.30 10.59
N THR A 33 -10.30 7.22 9.71
CA THR A 33 -11.49 7.04 8.88
C THR A 33 -11.22 6.08 7.72
N GLU A 34 -12.24 5.37 7.26
CA GLU A 34 -12.14 4.52 6.07
C GLU A 34 -11.64 5.27 4.84
N SER A 35 -12.05 6.54 4.68
CA SER A 35 -11.61 7.40 3.57
C SER A 35 -10.11 7.65 3.60
N ALA A 36 -9.53 7.83 4.80
CA ALA A 36 -8.08 7.97 4.95
C ALA A 36 -7.36 6.67 4.56
N ILE A 37 -7.90 5.50 4.93
CA ILE A 37 -7.35 4.19 4.55
C ILE A 37 -7.46 3.96 3.03
N LYS A 38 -8.59 4.31 2.40
CA LYS A 38 -8.78 4.25 0.94
C LYS A 38 -7.77 5.13 0.21
N MET A 39 -7.54 6.35 0.69
CA MET A 39 -6.54 7.25 0.11
C MET A 39 -5.11 6.72 0.26
N LYS A 40 -4.78 6.12 1.42
CA LYS A 40 -3.49 5.46 1.62
C LYS A 40 -3.30 4.27 0.68
N LEU A 41 -4.29 3.38 0.56
CA LEU A 41 -4.25 2.25 -0.38
C LEU A 41 -4.04 2.71 -1.83
N LYS A 42 -4.75 3.75 -2.25
CA LYS A 42 -4.61 4.31 -3.61
C LYS A 42 -3.20 4.84 -3.85
N ARG A 43 -2.65 5.61 -2.91
CA ARG A 43 -1.28 6.15 -3.00
C ARG A 43 -0.22 5.06 -2.95
N ALA A 44 -0.35 4.11 -2.03
CA ALA A 44 0.56 2.98 -1.88
C ALA A 44 0.62 2.13 -3.16
N LYS A 45 -0.52 1.89 -3.82
CA LYS A 45 -0.57 1.21 -5.12
C LYS A 45 0.09 2.01 -6.24
N ALA A 46 -0.18 3.31 -6.32
CA ALA A 46 0.45 4.17 -7.34
C ALA A 46 1.98 4.17 -7.19
N LYS A 47 2.46 4.35 -5.95
CA LYS A 47 3.89 4.30 -5.61
C LYS A 47 4.51 2.94 -5.94
N ALA A 48 3.84 1.85 -5.58
CA ALA A 48 4.29 0.49 -5.90
C ALA A 48 4.39 0.27 -7.42
N GLN A 49 3.45 0.81 -8.20
CA GLN A 49 3.47 0.71 -9.66
C GLN A 49 4.60 1.55 -10.28
N GLU A 50 4.81 2.78 -9.81
CA GLU A 50 5.93 3.62 -10.25
C GLU A 50 7.26 2.94 -9.96
N THR A 51 7.49 2.50 -8.72
CA THR A 51 8.72 1.82 -8.33
C THR A 51 8.89 0.48 -9.06
N LYS A 52 7.81 -0.25 -9.36
CA LYS A 52 7.87 -1.44 -10.22
C LYS A 52 8.32 -1.07 -11.63
N ASN A 53 7.73 -0.05 -12.24
CA ASN A 53 8.09 0.37 -13.59
C ASN A 53 9.54 0.86 -13.68
N GLU A 54 10.06 1.48 -12.63
CA GLU A 54 11.46 1.89 -12.55
C GLU A 54 12.42 0.71 -12.35
N LEU A 55 12.13 -0.22 -11.42
CA LEU A 55 12.98 -1.38 -11.17
C LEU A 55 12.99 -2.39 -12.34
N PHE A 56 11.87 -2.56 -13.04
CA PHE A 56 11.73 -3.57 -14.09
C PHE A 56 11.97 -3.01 -15.50
N LYS A 57 12.34 -1.73 -15.65
CA LYS A 57 12.85 -1.18 -16.93
C LYS A 57 14.23 -1.73 -17.31
N GLU A 58 14.99 -2.29 -16.36
CA GLU A 58 16.36 -2.80 -16.60
C GLU A 58 16.45 -4.30 -16.89
N GLN A 59 15.33 -5.03 -16.94
CA GLN A 59 15.34 -6.43 -17.38
C GLN A 59 14.38 -6.62 -18.55
N PRO A 60 14.88 -6.55 -19.80
CA PRO A 60 14.15 -7.05 -20.94
C PRO A 60 14.00 -8.57 -20.77
N ILE A 61 12.75 -9.03 -20.88
CA ILE A 61 12.39 -10.43 -21.12
C ILE A 61 12.94 -10.89 -22.46
#